data_AF-A0AAN9BW34-F1
#
_entry.id   AF-A0AAN9BW34-F1
#
_cell.length_a   1.000
_cell.length_b   1.000
_cell.length_c   1.000
_cell.angle_alpha   90.00
_cell.angle_beta   90.00
_cell.angle_gamma   90.00
#
_symmetry.space_group_name_H-M   'P 1'
#
loop_
_entity.id
_entity.type
_entity.pdbx_description
1 polymer ?
#
loop_
_entity_poly.entity_id
_entity_poly.type
_entity_poly.pdbx_seq_one_letter_code
_entity_poly.pdbx_strand_id
1 'polypeptide(L)'
;MPRPVTLNPSRPGPTDRPPPPIPDRVSYYNFDDVRKDLTLVESPWIVQENMASSFQVSLPSERGYVTVTLAKENSEKGTLADVTVFGSPAPHLSIDLEKKKLLHLLKELQDMRVCPGIRDANLQDLAGAPDGRTSYYRHMEYKCVNGKVTHISSVKSTRCELLLPPSSPLCQKCVQIEKVLLQKRNTLAEAVTKPIHPNAPLHNMPKAQLKEAFKHTRLENNRLQKELQLFKEKMEEESVHMNEAMHSSLCAVDTGQLKEGSLQKLFWEEQQKALTCKAKGMR
;
A
#
# COMPACT_ATOMS: atom_id res chain seq x y z
N MET A 1 26.56 74.67 59.12
CA MET A 1 26.41 73.42 58.35
C MET A 1 24.92 73.12 58.22
N PRO A 2 24.26 73.42 57.08
CA PRO A 2 22.87 73.07 56.89
C PRO A 2 22.73 71.57 56.59
N ARG A 3 21.70 70.92 57.14
CA ARG A 3 21.38 69.49 56.89
C ARG A 3 20.79 69.33 55.48
N PRO A 4 21.05 68.21 54.79
CA PRO A 4 20.51 67.97 53.46
C PRO A 4 19.00 67.67 53.53
N VAL A 5 18.25 68.28 52.63
CA VAL A 5 16.81 68.02 52.42
C VAL A 5 16.69 66.66 51.74
N THR A 6 16.15 65.66 52.43
CA THR A 6 15.73 64.39 51.84
C THR A 6 14.42 64.59 51.08
N LEU A 7 14.49 64.53 49.75
CA LEU A 7 13.32 64.42 48.87
C LEU A 7 12.60 63.10 49.16
N ASN A 8 11.35 63.19 49.60
CA ASN A 8 10.47 62.02 49.71
C ASN A 8 10.23 61.41 48.32
N PRO A 9 10.37 60.09 48.14
CA PRO A 9 10.00 59.45 46.89
C PRO A 9 8.48 59.47 46.74
N SER A 10 8.01 60.04 45.61
CA SER A 10 6.61 60.11 45.23
C SER A 10 5.98 58.71 45.19
N ARG A 11 4.78 58.57 45.77
CA ARG A 11 4.02 57.32 45.83
C ARG A 11 3.77 56.80 44.40
N PRO A 12 4.00 55.51 44.09
CA PRO A 12 3.65 54.96 42.78
C PRO A 12 2.16 55.13 42.53
N GLY A 13 1.82 55.63 41.33
CA GLY A 13 0.44 55.82 40.91
C GLY A 13 -0.33 54.50 40.87
N PRO A 14 -1.68 54.56 40.92
CA PRO A 14 -2.51 53.36 40.89
C PRO A 14 -2.20 52.54 39.63
N THR A 15 -1.89 51.26 39.82
CA THR A 15 -1.67 50.34 38.72
C THR A 15 -3.02 50.02 38.08
N ASP A 16 -3.18 50.35 36.80
CA ASP A 16 -4.39 50.02 36.06
C ASP A 16 -4.63 48.51 36.10
N ARG A 17 -5.77 48.11 36.67
CA ARG A 17 -6.18 46.72 36.62
C ARG A 17 -6.60 46.38 35.19
N PRO A 18 -6.20 45.21 34.66
CA PRO A 18 -6.73 44.76 33.40
C PRO A 18 -8.26 44.63 33.52
N PRO A 19 -9.01 45.01 32.47
CA PRO A 19 -10.46 44.87 32.48
C PRO A 19 -10.86 43.41 32.70
N PRO A 20 -12.01 43.16 33.35
CA PRO A 20 -12.49 41.80 33.55
C PRO A 20 -12.70 41.11 32.20
N PRO A 21 -12.42 39.80 32.10
CA PRO A 21 -12.66 39.05 30.89
C PRO A 21 -14.16 39.13 30.52
N ILE A 22 -14.43 39.48 29.27
CA ILE A 22 -15.79 39.52 28.74
C ILE A 22 -16.29 38.07 28.66
N PRO A 23 -17.48 37.75 29.20
CA PRO A 23 -18.01 36.40 29.14
C PRO A 23 -18.30 35.97 27.69
N ASP A 24 -18.05 34.70 27.40
CA ASP A 24 -18.31 34.11 26.09
C ASP A 24 -19.80 34.20 25.74
N ARG A 25 -20.11 34.68 24.54
CA ARG A 25 -21.49 34.78 24.07
C ARG A 25 -21.96 33.43 23.55
N VAL A 26 -23.01 32.90 24.15
CA VAL A 26 -23.70 31.69 23.69
C VAL A 26 -24.59 32.05 22.49
N SER A 27 -24.51 31.25 21.41
CA SER A 27 -25.28 31.43 20.18
C SER A 27 -26.73 30.93 20.30
N TYR A 28 -26.95 29.84 21.04
CA TYR A 28 -28.26 29.24 21.28
C TYR A 28 -28.37 28.77 22.73
N TYR A 29 -29.46 29.12 23.41
CA TYR A 29 -29.69 28.72 24.80
C TYR A 29 -30.42 27.39 24.92
N ASN A 30 -31.15 26.99 23.88
CA ASN A 30 -31.90 25.75 23.82
C ASN A 30 -32.05 25.27 22.37
N PHE A 31 -32.48 24.02 22.22
CA PHE A 31 -32.72 23.39 20.93
C PHE A 31 -33.76 24.14 20.07
N ASP A 32 -34.77 24.73 20.70
CA ASP A 32 -35.85 25.42 19.98
C ASP A 32 -35.37 26.71 19.32
N ASP A 33 -34.35 27.38 19.89
CA ASP A 33 -33.71 28.53 19.27
C ASP A 33 -32.95 28.14 17.99
N VAL A 34 -32.29 26.97 17.99
CA VAL A 34 -31.68 26.41 16.77
C VAL A 34 -32.76 26.07 15.73
N ARG A 35 -33.89 25.52 16.18
CA ARG A 35 -35.02 25.17 15.29
C ARG A 35 -35.60 26.41 14.61
N LYS A 36 -35.67 27.56 15.28
CA LYS A 36 -36.15 28.81 14.64
C LYS A 36 -35.29 29.18 13.42
N ASP A 37 -33.96 29.01 13.54
CA ASP A 37 -33.02 29.27 12.44
C ASP A 37 -33.17 28.29 11.26
N LEU A 38 -33.85 27.13 11.42
CA LEU A 38 -34.18 26.26 10.29
C LEU A 38 -35.07 26.94 9.25
N THR A 39 -35.93 27.88 9.68
CA THR A 39 -36.77 28.65 8.74
C THR A 39 -35.96 29.58 7.85
N LEU A 40 -34.71 29.87 8.25
CA LEU A 40 -33.78 30.73 7.52
C LEU A 40 -32.79 29.91 6.67
N VAL A 41 -32.93 28.57 6.65
CA VAL A 41 -32.10 27.71 5.80
C VAL A 41 -32.56 27.88 4.37
N GLU A 42 -31.66 28.41 3.55
CA GLU A 42 -31.89 28.65 2.13
C GLU A 42 -31.20 27.60 1.25
N SER A 43 -31.61 27.56 -0.01
CA SER A 43 -30.94 26.81 -1.06
C SER A 43 -29.44 27.15 -1.10
N PRO A 44 -28.52 26.16 -1.27
CA PRO A 44 -28.77 24.78 -1.72
C PRO A 44 -29.09 23.76 -0.60
N TRP A 45 -29.20 24.20 0.66
CA TRP A 45 -29.50 23.29 1.77
C TRP A 45 -30.98 22.91 1.81
N ILE A 46 -31.25 21.66 2.16
CA ILE A 46 -32.60 21.10 2.23
C ILE A 46 -32.81 20.53 3.62
N VAL A 47 -33.86 20.98 4.32
CA VAL A 47 -34.31 20.37 5.56
C VAL A 47 -35.00 19.05 5.20
N GLN A 48 -34.41 17.92 5.59
CA GLN A 48 -34.95 16.58 5.31
C GLN A 48 -35.89 16.11 6.42
N GLU A 49 -35.51 16.37 7.68
CA GLU A 49 -36.30 15.97 8.84
C GLU A 49 -36.33 17.14 9.83
N ASN A 50 -37.50 17.36 10.44
CA ASN A 50 -37.69 18.31 11.53
C ASN A 50 -38.68 17.72 12.53
N MET A 51 -38.14 17.07 13.54
CA MET A 51 -38.87 16.45 14.64
C MET A 51 -38.74 17.27 15.93
N ALA A 52 -39.56 16.95 16.92
CA ALA A 52 -39.54 17.61 18.23
C ALA A 52 -38.20 17.44 18.98
N SER A 53 -37.43 16.41 18.65
CA SER A 53 -36.17 16.04 19.30
C SER A 53 -34.97 15.95 18.36
N SER A 54 -35.14 16.22 17.06
CA SER A 54 -34.03 16.17 16.10
C SER A 54 -34.38 16.93 14.83
N PHE A 55 -33.37 17.34 14.08
CA PHE A 55 -33.56 17.77 12.70
C PHE A 55 -32.36 17.37 11.86
N GLN A 56 -32.59 17.30 10.55
CA GLN A 56 -31.57 16.94 9.57
C GLN A 56 -31.60 17.94 8.41
N VAL A 57 -30.45 18.54 8.14
CA VAL A 57 -30.25 19.44 7.00
C VAL A 57 -29.20 18.84 6.09
N SER A 58 -29.50 18.76 4.80
CA SER A 58 -28.64 18.12 3.82
C SER A 58 -28.36 19.02 2.63
N LEU A 59 -27.10 19.00 2.20
CA LEU A 59 -26.64 19.63 0.98
C LEU A 59 -26.45 18.54 -0.09
N PRO A 60 -27.33 18.48 -1.11
CA PRO A 60 -27.06 17.67 -2.28
C PRO A 60 -25.90 18.29 -3.08
N SER A 61 -24.89 17.48 -3.37
CA SER A 61 -23.77 17.80 -4.24
C SER A 61 -23.75 16.80 -5.39
N GLU A 62 -23.25 17.22 -6.57
CA GLU A 62 -22.98 16.32 -7.71
C GLU A 62 -22.09 15.13 -7.35
N ARG A 63 -21.38 15.23 -6.22
CA ARG A 63 -20.47 14.21 -5.75
C ARG A 63 -21.00 13.44 -4.55
N GLY A 64 -22.09 13.85 -3.88
CA GLY A 64 -22.56 13.25 -2.63
C GLY A 64 -23.57 14.06 -1.84
N TYR A 65 -23.98 13.58 -0.66
CA TYR A 65 -24.78 14.34 0.30
C TYR A 65 -23.93 14.64 1.54
N VAL A 66 -23.85 15.92 1.92
CA VAL A 66 -23.38 16.34 3.24
C VAL A 66 -24.62 16.52 4.09
N THR A 67 -24.66 15.84 5.23
CA THR A 67 -25.82 15.82 6.12
C THR A 67 -25.39 16.27 7.49
N VAL A 68 -26.04 17.30 8.01
CA VAL A 68 -25.90 17.79 9.37
C VAL A 68 -27.11 17.30 10.15
N THR A 69 -26.86 16.48 11.17
CA THR A 69 -27.89 15.94 12.06
C THR A 69 -27.72 16.57 13.44
N LEU A 70 -28.83 17.06 13.97
CA LEU A 70 -28.94 17.52 15.35
C LEU A 70 -29.92 16.64 16.11
N ALA A 71 -29.58 16.23 17.32
CA ALA A 71 -30.47 15.53 18.23
C ALA A 71 -30.50 16.21 19.60
N LYS A 72 -31.65 16.11 20.29
CA LYS A 72 -31.96 16.79 21.56
C LYS A 72 -31.34 16.11 22.79
N GLU A 73 -30.69 14.96 22.65
CA GLU A 73 -30.01 14.21 23.74
C GLU A 73 -28.48 14.11 23.45
N ASN A 74 -27.54 14.31 24.39
CA ASN A 74 -27.62 14.14 25.86
C ASN A 74 -26.97 15.28 26.67
N SER A 75 -27.58 15.50 27.84
CA SER A 75 -27.52 16.63 28.77
C SER A 75 -26.22 16.85 29.55
N GLU A 76 -25.05 16.74 28.93
CA GLU A 76 -23.78 17.18 29.58
C GLU A 76 -22.85 17.98 28.66
N LYS A 77 -23.08 17.99 27.33
CA LYS A 77 -22.11 18.53 26.35
C LYS A 77 -22.64 19.63 25.43
N GLY A 78 -23.80 20.21 25.75
CA GLY A 78 -24.41 21.25 24.93
C GLY A 78 -25.07 20.72 23.65
N THR A 79 -25.49 21.64 22.78
CA THR A 79 -26.24 21.34 21.56
C THR A 79 -25.27 20.98 20.41
N LEU A 80 -24.97 19.69 20.24
CA LEU A 80 -23.99 19.21 19.26
C LEU A 80 -24.61 18.98 17.88
N ALA A 81 -23.92 19.46 16.84
CA ALA A 81 -24.19 19.16 15.45
C ALA A 81 -23.22 18.11 14.92
N ASP A 82 -23.75 16.96 14.53
CA ASP A 82 -22.97 15.90 13.91
C ASP A 82 -23.03 16.01 12.39
N VAL A 83 -21.87 15.89 11.76
CA VAL A 83 -21.72 15.97 10.31
C VAL A 83 -21.44 14.57 9.77
N THR A 84 -22.22 14.17 8.78
CA THR A 84 -22.02 12.94 8.02
C THR A 84 -21.89 13.27 6.54
N VAL A 85 -21.08 12.48 5.84
CA VAL A 85 -20.81 12.66 4.41
C VAL A 85 -20.90 11.29 3.76
N PHE A 86 -21.84 11.10 2.84
CA PHE A 86 -22.22 9.78 2.31
C PHE A 86 -22.64 8.76 3.40
N GLY A 87 -23.27 9.24 4.47
CA GLY A 87 -23.63 8.39 5.62
C GLY A 87 -22.42 7.93 6.45
N SER A 88 -21.19 8.36 6.12
CA SER A 88 -20.02 8.13 6.97
C SER A 88 -19.85 9.32 7.93
N PRO A 89 -19.63 9.07 9.24
CA PRO A 89 -19.45 10.15 10.20
C PRO A 89 -18.15 10.91 9.94
N ALA A 90 -18.20 12.24 10.06
CA ALA A 90 -17.07 13.15 10.01
C ALA A 90 -16.82 13.74 11.42
N PRO A 91 -16.33 12.94 12.39
CA PRO A 91 -16.35 13.31 13.83
C PRO A 91 -15.46 14.52 14.17
N HIS A 92 -14.50 14.86 13.32
CA HIS A 92 -13.66 16.06 13.48
C HIS A 92 -14.42 17.36 13.15
N LEU A 93 -15.63 17.26 12.60
CA LEU A 93 -16.53 18.39 12.32
C LEU A 93 -17.75 18.42 13.24
N SER A 94 -17.82 17.53 14.23
CA SER A 94 -18.85 17.63 15.27
C SER A 94 -18.64 18.93 16.04
N ILE A 95 -19.61 19.84 15.97
CA ILE A 95 -19.48 21.21 16.47
C ILE A 95 -20.57 21.49 17.50
N ASP A 96 -20.17 22.14 18.58
CA ASP A 96 -21.07 22.69 19.58
C ASP A 96 -21.71 23.99 19.07
N LEU A 97 -23.02 23.95 18.85
CA LEU A 97 -23.77 25.10 18.37
C LEU A 97 -23.93 26.20 19.43
N GLU A 98 -23.64 25.95 20.70
CA GLU A 98 -23.56 27.04 21.70
C GLU A 98 -22.49 28.06 21.31
N LYS A 99 -21.45 27.63 20.59
CA LYS A 99 -20.32 28.47 20.19
C LYS A 99 -20.44 28.99 18.75
N LYS A 100 -21.40 28.48 17.97
CA LYS A 100 -21.50 28.78 16.55
C LYS A 100 -22.92 28.67 16.03
N LYS A 101 -23.36 29.71 15.33
CA LYS A 101 -24.67 29.71 14.66
C LYS A 101 -24.76 28.65 13.56
N LEU A 102 -25.91 27.99 13.47
CA LEU A 102 -26.22 26.96 12.48
C LEU A 102 -25.99 27.47 11.05
N LEU A 103 -26.51 28.64 10.69
CA LEU A 103 -26.34 29.19 9.34
C LEU A 103 -24.86 29.44 8.97
N HIS A 104 -24.03 29.81 9.95
CA HIS A 104 -22.59 29.98 9.73
C HIS A 104 -21.91 28.62 9.52
N LEU A 105 -22.30 27.60 10.30
CA LEU A 105 -21.84 26.23 10.10
C LEU A 105 -22.20 25.71 8.70
N LEU A 106 -23.46 25.85 8.28
CA LEU A 106 -23.92 25.41 6.96
C LEU A 106 -23.16 26.10 5.84
N LYS A 107 -22.91 27.41 5.96
CA LYS A 107 -22.11 28.16 4.98
C LYS A 107 -20.68 27.65 4.89
N GLU A 108 -20.02 27.42 6.02
CA GLU A 108 -18.66 26.86 6.03
C GLU A 108 -18.60 25.46 5.41
N LEU A 109 -19.54 24.59 5.75
CA LEU A 109 -19.61 23.23 5.18
C LEU A 109 -19.88 23.26 3.67
N GLN A 110 -20.63 24.25 3.19
CA GLN A 110 -20.88 24.45 1.76
C GLN A 110 -19.61 24.88 1.00
N ASP A 111 -18.73 25.66 1.64
CA ASP A 111 -17.46 26.08 1.06
C ASP A 111 -16.38 24.97 1.11
N MET A 112 -16.62 23.89 1.85
CA MET A 112 -15.73 22.74 1.93
C MET A 112 -15.90 21.80 0.74
N ARG A 113 -14.83 21.03 0.48
CA ARG A 113 -14.74 20.08 -0.62
C ARG A 113 -14.69 18.67 -0.07
N VAL A 114 -15.40 17.75 -0.71
CA VAL A 114 -15.23 16.33 -0.41
C VAL A 114 -13.81 15.89 -0.78
N CYS A 115 -13.12 15.26 0.17
CA CYS A 115 -11.81 14.64 -0.04
C CYS A 115 -11.90 13.58 -1.14
N PRO A 116 -11.19 13.78 -2.28
CA PRO A 116 -11.30 12.89 -3.43
C PRO A 116 -10.65 11.52 -3.20
N GLY A 117 -9.86 11.37 -2.14
CA GLY A 117 -8.96 10.23 -1.96
C GLY A 117 -7.81 10.23 -2.98
N ILE A 118 -6.95 9.22 -2.88
CA ILE A 118 -5.82 9.01 -3.79
C ILE A 118 -6.37 8.43 -5.09
N ARG A 119 -6.18 9.14 -6.21
CA ARG A 119 -6.69 8.75 -7.53
C ARG A 119 -5.61 8.23 -8.50
N ASP A 120 -4.36 8.13 -8.04
CA ASP A 120 -3.29 7.55 -8.85
C ASP A 120 -3.63 6.10 -9.20
N ALA A 121 -3.74 5.82 -10.50
CA ALA A 121 -4.09 4.52 -11.06
C ALA A 121 -3.10 3.43 -10.61
N ASN A 122 -1.81 3.77 -10.44
CA ASN A 122 -0.75 2.84 -10.08
C ASN A 122 -0.83 2.37 -8.62
N LEU A 123 -1.63 3.05 -7.80
CA LEU A 123 -1.78 2.76 -6.38
C LEU A 123 -3.11 2.05 -6.06
N GLN A 124 -4.04 2.01 -7.00
CA GLN A 124 -5.38 1.44 -6.77
C GLN A 124 -5.32 -0.06 -6.47
N ASP A 125 -4.44 -0.79 -7.16
CA ASP A 125 -4.32 -2.26 -7.01
C ASP A 125 -3.65 -2.67 -5.69
N LEU A 126 -3.06 -1.72 -4.97
CA LEU A 126 -2.44 -1.95 -3.66
C LEU A 126 -3.44 -1.88 -2.49
N ALA A 127 -4.68 -1.47 -2.78
CA ALA A 127 -5.77 -1.34 -1.83
C ALA A 127 -6.94 -2.25 -2.21
N GLY A 128 -7.44 -2.98 -1.21
CA GLY A 128 -8.61 -3.85 -1.34
C GLY A 128 -9.88 -3.21 -0.76
N ALA A 129 -10.92 -4.02 -0.66
CA ALA A 129 -12.11 -3.67 0.12
C ALA A 129 -11.75 -3.44 1.60
N PRO A 130 -12.53 -2.62 2.33
CA PRO A 130 -12.28 -2.40 3.76
C PRO A 130 -12.38 -3.72 4.52
N ASP A 131 -11.29 -4.11 5.18
CA ASP A 131 -11.13 -5.36 5.92
C ASP A 131 -11.03 -5.17 7.45
N GLY A 132 -11.08 -3.91 7.91
CA GLY A 132 -10.93 -3.52 9.32
C GLY A 132 -9.50 -3.64 9.87
N ARG A 133 -8.54 -4.17 9.11
CA ARG A 133 -7.14 -4.35 9.53
C ARG A 133 -6.22 -3.32 8.91
N THR A 134 -6.46 -3.00 7.65
CA THR A 134 -5.70 -2.02 6.90
C THR A 134 -6.14 -0.61 7.23
N SER A 135 -5.18 0.32 7.32
CA SER A 135 -5.46 1.73 7.62
C SER A 135 -6.04 2.50 6.42
N TYR A 136 -6.24 1.83 5.29
CA TYR A 136 -6.70 2.38 4.03
C TYR A 136 -7.52 1.35 3.26
N TYR A 137 -8.42 1.80 2.39
CA TYR A 137 -9.29 0.95 1.60
C TYR A 137 -9.59 1.58 0.24
N ARG A 138 -9.97 0.74 -0.73
CA ARG A 138 -10.42 1.16 -2.04
C ARG A 138 -11.90 1.53 -1.98
N HIS A 139 -12.20 2.75 -2.39
CA HIS A 139 -13.53 3.33 -2.49
C HIS A 139 -13.92 3.45 -3.97
N MET A 140 -15.15 3.05 -4.31
CA MET A 140 -15.68 3.16 -5.68
C MET A 140 -16.93 4.04 -5.69
N GLU A 141 -16.87 5.13 -6.44
CA GLU A 141 -17.99 6.02 -6.69
C GLU A 141 -18.61 5.67 -8.04
N TYR A 142 -19.89 5.31 -8.07
CA TYR A 142 -20.60 5.03 -9.32
C TYR A 142 -21.32 6.28 -9.80
N LYS A 143 -21.21 6.58 -11.10
CA LYS A 143 -21.87 7.71 -11.77
C LYS A 143 -22.55 7.24 -13.04
N CYS A 144 -23.81 7.60 -13.22
CA CYS A 144 -24.50 7.40 -14.48
C CYS A 144 -24.25 8.62 -15.39
N VAL A 145 -23.53 8.42 -16.49
CA VAL A 145 -23.28 9.46 -17.50
C VAL A 145 -23.86 8.96 -18.81
N ASN A 146 -24.85 9.68 -19.36
CA ASN A 146 -25.54 9.32 -20.62
C ASN A 146 -26.11 7.88 -20.63
N GLY A 147 -26.71 7.45 -19.51
CA GLY A 147 -27.29 6.11 -19.37
C GLY A 147 -26.25 4.99 -19.19
N LYS A 148 -24.95 5.30 -19.13
CA LYS A 148 -23.89 4.34 -18.83
C LYS A 148 -23.37 4.52 -17.40
N VAL A 149 -23.33 3.42 -16.65
CA VAL A 149 -22.72 3.39 -15.32
C VAL A 149 -21.21 3.38 -15.48
N THR A 150 -20.60 4.48 -15.07
CA THR A 150 -19.14 4.65 -14.93
C THR A 150 -18.78 4.59 -13.46
N HIS A 151 -17.53 4.26 -13.14
CA HIS A 151 -17.05 4.29 -11.76
C HIS A 151 -15.74 5.06 -11.65
N ILE A 152 -15.55 5.74 -10.53
CA ILE A 152 -14.31 6.40 -10.15
C ILE A 152 -13.76 5.63 -8.95
N SER A 153 -12.57 5.07 -9.10
CA SER A 153 -11.83 4.41 -8.03
C SER A 153 -10.94 5.42 -7.31
N SER A 154 -10.96 5.39 -5.98
CA SER A 154 -9.99 6.11 -5.16
C SER A 154 -9.59 5.30 -3.93
N VAL A 155 -8.39 5.54 -3.40
CA VAL A 155 -7.96 4.96 -2.14
C VAL A 155 -8.14 6.00 -1.03
N LYS A 156 -8.83 5.63 0.04
CA LYS A 156 -9.05 6.50 1.21
C LYS A 156 -8.45 5.88 2.46
N SER A 157 -7.98 6.74 3.36
CA SER A 157 -7.68 6.31 4.72
C SER A 157 -8.98 5.95 5.44
N THR A 158 -8.93 4.94 6.32
CA THR A 158 -10.00 4.65 7.30
C THR A 158 -10.30 5.84 8.22
N ARG A 159 -9.34 6.74 8.37
CA ARG A 159 -9.46 7.99 9.16
C ARG A 159 -9.51 9.22 8.26
N CYS A 160 -10.03 9.09 7.04
CA CYS A 160 -10.17 10.22 6.13
C CYS A 160 -11.01 11.33 6.77
N GLU A 161 -10.59 12.58 6.58
CA GLU A 161 -11.34 13.76 7.04
C GLU A 161 -12.60 14.02 6.20
N LEU A 162 -12.82 13.34 5.07
CA LEU A 162 -14.03 13.44 4.22
C LEU A 162 -14.35 14.83 3.63
N LEU A 163 -14.32 15.93 4.40
CA LEU A 163 -14.45 17.31 3.97
C LEU A 163 -13.16 18.06 4.25
N LEU A 164 -12.79 18.92 3.31
CA LEU A 164 -11.55 19.67 3.35
C LEU A 164 -11.79 21.13 3.04
N PRO A 165 -10.99 22.02 3.64
CA PRO A 165 -10.91 23.39 3.19
C PRO A 165 -10.55 23.45 1.71
N PRO A 166 -11.03 24.46 0.97
CA PRO A 166 -10.75 24.59 -0.45
C PRO A 166 -9.25 24.75 -0.78
N SER A 167 -8.42 25.14 0.16
CA SER A 167 -6.97 25.20 -0.06
C SER A 167 -6.30 23.84 -0.25
N SER A 168 -6.91 22.74 0.23
CA SER A 168 -6.25 21.44 0.34
C SER A 168 -6.77 20.44 -0.69
N PRO A 169 -5.92 19.86 -1.54
CA PRO A 169 -6.35 18.88 -2.55
C PRO A 169 -6.66 17.50 -1.95
N LEU A 170 -6.00 17.14 -0.85
CA LEU A 170 -6.11 15.84 -0.19
C LEU A 170 -5.95 16.02 1.32
N CYS A 171 -6.62 15.18 2.12
CA CYS A 171 -6.53 15.26 3.58
C CYS A 171 -5.18 14.73 4.06
N GLN A 172 -4.70 15.20 5.21
CA GLN A 172 -3.38 14.81 5.71
C GLN A 172 -3.27 13.29 5.92
N LYS A 173 -4.35 12.64 6.34
CA LYS A 173 -4.41 11.18 6.51
C LYS A 173 -4.27 10.44 5.18
N CYS A 174 -4.94 10.88 4.12
CA CYS A 174 -4.78 10.28 2.79
C CYS A 174 -3.40 10.57 2.19
N VAL A 175 -2.81 11.75 2.43
CA VAL A 175 -1.42 12.04 2.03
C VAL A 175 -0.42 11.08 2.69
N GLN A 176 -0.62 10.76 3.97
CA GLN A 176 0.23 9.77 4.66
C GLN A 176 0.10 8.38 4.04
N ILE A 177 -1.13 7.95 3.73
CA ILE A 177 -1.37 6.68 3.04
C ILE A 177 -0.73 6.65 1.66
N GLU A 178 -0.80 7.74 0.90
CA GLU A 178 -0.17 7.83 -0.42
C GLU A 178 1.33 7.54 -0.35
N LYS A 179 2.04 8.13 0.63
CA LYS A 179 3.47 7.85 0.86
C LYS A 179 3.73 6.37 1.16
N VAL A 180 2.89 5.76 2.01
CA VAL A 180 3.01 4.33 2.35
C VAL A 180 2.78 3.45 1.13
N LEU A 181 1.79 3.77 0.30
CA LEU A 181 1.49 3.03 -0.92
C LEU A 181 2.59 3.17 -1.96
N LEU A 182 3.16 4.38 -2.12
CA LEU A 182 4.30 4.62 -3.00
C LEU A 182 5.53 3.81 -2.57
N GLN A 183 5.82 3.76 -1.26
CA GLN A 183 6.89 2.91 -0.73
C GLN A 183 6.61 1.43 -1.00
N LYS A 184 5.41 0.95 -0.70
CA LYS A 184 5.00 -0.44 -0.96
C LYS A 184 5.14 -0.81 -2.44
N ARG A 185 4.75 0.10 -3.34
CA ARG A 185 4.92 -0.07 -4.79
C ARG A 185 6.38 -0.21 -5.17
N ASN A 186 7.24 0.68 -4.66
CA ASN A 186 8.67 0.65 -4.95
C ASN A 186 9.31 -0.65 -4.44
N THR A 187 8.97 -1.09 -3.22
CA THR A 187 9.44 -2.37 -2.67
C THR A 187 8.99 -3.56 -3.51
N LEU A 188 7.75 -3.56 -4.02
CA LEU A 188 7.26 -4.61 -4.91
C LEU A 188 7.98 -4.59 -6.27
N ALA A 189 8.25 -3.41 -6.82
CA ALA A 189 9.00 -3.26 -8.06
C ALA A 189 10.45 -3.78 -7.91
N GLU A 190 11.12 -3.46 -6.80
CA GLU A 190 12.44 -3.99 -6.46
C GLU A 190 12.44 -5.50 -6.18
N ALA A 191 11.36 -6.04 -5.61
CA ALA A 191 11.25 -7.47 -5.37
C ALA A 191 11.22 -8.26 -6.67
N VAL A 192 10.56 -7.74 -7.72
CA VAL A 192 10.48 -8.42 -9.03
C VAL A 192 11.84 -8.56 -9.70
N THR A 193 12.77 -7.62 -9.48
CA THR A 193 14.11 -7.66 -10.09
C THR A 193 15.11 -8.53 -9.31
N LYS A 194 14.81 -8.88 -8.05
CA LYS A 194 15.69 -9.70 -7.22
C LYS A 194 15.57 -11.20 -7.54
N PRO A 195 16.69 -11.95 -7.55
CA PRO A 195 16.65 -13.40 -7.71
C PRO A 195 15.80 -14.06 -6.62
N ILE A 196 15.04 -15.08 -7.00
CA ILE A 196 14.27 -15.87 -6.05
C ILE A 196 15.23 -16.77 -5.27
N HIS A 197 15.20 -16.68 -3.94
CA HIS A 197 15.98 -17.58 -3.10
C HIS A 197 15.40 -19.01 -3.17
N PRO A 198 16.23 -20.07 -3.25
CA PRO A 198 15.75 -21.46 -3.43
C PRO A 198 14.73 -21.93 -2.38
N ASN A 199 14.89 -21.48 -1.14
CA ASN A 199 14.03 -21.87 -0.01
C ASN A 199 12.91 -20.86 0.30
N ALA A 200 12.70 -19.85 -0.56
CA ALA A 200 11.68 -18.86 -0.27
C ALA A 200 10.27 -19.41 -0.56
N PRO A 201 9.30 -19.19 0.34
CA PRO A 201 7.97 -19.77 0.21
C PRO A 201 7.20 -19.14 -0.97
N LEU A 202 6.76 -19.98 -1.91
CA LEU A 202 6.07 -19.56 -3.14
C LEU A 202 4.77 -18.78 -2.87
N HIS A 203 4.05 -19.08 -1.79
CA HIS A 203 2.78 -18.44 -1.46
C HIS A 203 2.90 -16.94 -1.11
N ASN A 204 4.10 -16.49 -0.72
CA ASN A 204 4.39 -15.09 -0.39
C ASN A 204 5.07 -14.33 -1.53
N MET A 205 5.29 -14.97 -2.68
CA MET A 205 5.99 -14.33 -3.79
C MET A 205 5.05 -13.55 -4.70
N PRO A 206 5.47 -12.36 -5.18
CA PRO A 206 4.75 -11.66 -6.23
C PRO A 206 4.59 -12.52 -7.48
N LYS A 207 3.36 -12.63 -8.00
CA LYS A 207 3.04 -13.38 -9.22
C LYS A 207 3.91 -12.97 -10.42
N ALA A 208 4.24 -11.68 -10.52
CA ALA A 208 5.11 -11.17 -11.57
C ALA A 208 6.54 -11.73 -11.48
N GLN A 209 7.11 -11.80 -10.27
CA GLN A 209 8.43 -12.37 -10.02
C GLN A 209 8.47 -13.86 -10.37
N LEU A 210 7.45 -14.62 -9.95
CA LEU A 210 7.30 -16.04 -10.31
C LEU A 210 7.24 -16.23 -11.83
N LYS A 211 6.45 -15.41 -12.54
CA LYS A 211 6.29 -15.50 -13.99
C LYS A 211 7.62 -15.28 -14.73
N GLU A 212 8.41 -14.30 -14.31
CA GLU A 212 9.73 -14.05 -14.92
C GLU A 212 10.72 -15.17 -14.58
N ALA A 213 10.75 -15.66 -13.35
CA ALA A 213 11.59 -16.80 -12.99
C ALA A 213 11.27 -18.05 -13.81
N PHE A 214 9.98 -18.39 -13.96
CA PHE A 214 9.56 -19.52 -14.79
C PHE A 214 9.96 -19.37 -16.27
N LYS A 215 9.88 -18.15 -16.83
CA LYS A 215 10.37 -17.89 -18.19
C LYS A 215 11.87 -18.17 -18.29
N HIS A 216 12.64 -17.68 -17.33
CA HIS A 216 14.10 -17.86 -17.32
C HIS A 216 14.48 -19.34 -17.21
N THR A 217 13.87 -20.07 -16.27
CA THR A 217 14.06 -21.52 -16.12
C THR A 217 13.66 -22.30 -17.36
N ARG A 218 12.57 -21.91 -18.04
CA ARG A 218 12.15 -22.55 -19.29
C ARG A 218 13.17 -22.35 -20.42
N LEU A 219 13.72 -21.15 -20.54
CA LEU A 219 14.77 -20.86 -21.53
C LEU A 219 16.04 -21.67 -21.22
N GLU A 220 16.43 -21.74 -19.96
CA GLU A 220 17.62 -22.47 -19.53
C GLU A 220 17.48 -23.98 -19.71
N ASN A 221 16.33 -24.56 -19.35
CA ASN A 221 16.04 -25.98 -19.61
C ASN A 221 16.10 -26.31 -21.10
N ASN A 222 15.51 -25.46 -21.95
CA ASN A 222 15.59 -25.65 -23.40
C ASN A 222 17.05 -25.58 -23.91
N ARG A 223 17.88 -24.70 -23.35
CA ARG A 223 19.31 -24.62 -23.70
C ARG A 223 20.05 -25.89 -23.26
N LEU A 224 19.92 -26.28 -22.00
CA LEU A 224 20.57 -27.46 -21.44
C LEU A 224 20.15 -28.74 -22.16
N GLN A 225 18.87 -28.88 -22.52
CA GLN A 225 18.38 -30.03 -23.28
C GLN A 225 19.00 -30.13 -24.67
N LYS A 226 19.20 -28.99 -25.36
CA LYS A 226 19.94 -28.95 -26.63
C LYS A 226 21.41 -29.32 -26.47
N GLU A 227 22.08 -28.80 -25.44
CA GLU A 227 23.47 -29.13 -25.15
C GLU A 227 23.64 -30.62 -24.82
N LEU A 228 22.71 -31.19 -24.04
CA LEU A 228 22.67 -32.62 -23.74
C LEU A 228 22.49 -33.46 -25.00
N GLN A 229 21.62 -33.03 -25.91
CA GLN A 229 21.38 -33.72 -27.17
C GLN A 229 22.64 -33.72 -28.05
N LEU A 230 23.27 -32.55 -28.23
CA LEU A 230 24.53 -32.42 -28.97
C LEU A 230 25.65 -33.24 -28.33
N PHE A 231 25.72 -33.28 -27.00
CA PHE A 231 26.71 -34.09 -26.29
C PHE A 231 26.48 -35.59 -26.52
N LYS A 232 25.23 -36.05 -26.52
CA LYS A 232 24.90 -37.45 -26.83
C LYS A 232 25.25 -37.83 -28.25
N GLU A 233 24.90 -36.98 -29.22
CA GLU A 233 25.24 -37.19 -30.64
C GLU A 233 26.76 -37.26 -30.82
N LYS A 234 27.50 -36.33 -30.21
CA LYS A 234 28.96 -36.35 -30.23
C LYS A 234 29.55 -37.59 -29.57
N MET A 235 29.01 -38.01 -28.44
CA MET A 235 29.42 -39.25 -27.78
C MET A 235 29.15 -40.47 -28.66
N GLU A 236 28.03 -40.54 -29.37
CA GLU A 236 27.74 -41.63 -30.30
C GLU A 236 28.71 -41.63 -31.49
N GLU A 237 29.02 -40.46 -32.07
CA GLU A 237 29.99 -40.31 -33.17
C GLU A 237 31.43 -40.66 -32.76
N GLU A 238 31.87 -40.20 -31.59
CA GLU A 238 33.25 -40.39 -31.11
C GLU A 238 33.43 -41.70 -30.34
N SER A 239 32.35 -42.35 -29.90
CA SER A 239 32.44 -43.64 -29.21
C SER A 239 32.76 -44.76 -30.20
N VAL A 240 33.79 -45.53 -29.87
CA VAL A 240 33.98 -46.84 -30.48
C VAL A 240 32.97 -47.79 -29.84
N HIS A 241 32.03 -48.29 -30.64
CA HIS A 241 31.05 -49.25 -30.15
C HIS A 241 31.77 -50.56 -29.76
N MET A 242 31.95 -50.76 -28.47
CA MET A 242 32.60 -51.94 -27.93
C MET A 242 31.64 -53.13 -27.99
N ASN A 243 31.77 -53.93 -29.04
CA ASN A 243 31.03 -55.18 -29.15
C ASN A 243 31.46 -56.20 -28.07
N GLU A 244 30.59 -57.17 -27.80
CA GLU A 244 30.76 -58.17 -26.75
C GLU A 244 32.04 -59.01 -26.94
N ALA A 245 32.47 -59.22 -28.18
CA ALA A 245 33.71 -59.90 -28.52
C ALA A 245 34.96 -59.08 -28.18
N MET A 246 34.94 -57.76 -28.41
CA MET A 246 36.01 -56.83 -28.03
C MET A 246 36.10 -56.71 -26.51
N HIS A 247 34.96 -56.60 -25.82
CA HIS A 247 34.93 -56.59 -24.36
C HIS A 247 35.48 -57.91 -23.77
N SER A 248 35.03 -59.06 -24.29
CA SER A 248 35.52 -60.37 -23.86
C SER A 248 37.02 -60.56 -24.12
N SER A 249 37.51 -60.04 -25.25
CA SER A 249 38.94 -60.08 -25.59
C SER A 249 39.77 -59.20 -24.67
N LEU A 250 39.30 -57.98 -24.34
CA LEU A 250 39.97 -57.08 -23.39
C LEU A 250 39.96 -57.64 -21.98
N CYS A 251 38.84 -58.20 -21.52
CA CYS A 251 38.77 -58.89 -20.22
C CYS A 251 39.70 -60.11 -20.18
N ALA A 252 39.80 -60.89 -21.27
CA ALA A 252 40.72 -62.03 -21.32
C ALA A 252 42.19 -61.60 -21.28
N VAL A 253 42.53 -60.44 -21.87
CA VAL A 253 43.86 -59.82 -21.78
C VAL A 253 44.16 -59.39 -20.34
N ASP A 254 43.21 -58.72 -19.67
CA ASP A 254 43.40 -58.13 -18.33
C ASP A 254 43.39 -59.19 -17.21
N THR A 255 42.58 -60.25 -17.36
CA THR A 255 42.50 -61.38 -16.42
C THR A 255 43.54 -62.47 -16.69
N GLY A 256 44.37 -62.33 -17.73
CA GLY A 256 45.39 -63.32 -18.10
C GLY A 256 44.83 -64.64 -18.63
N GLN A 257 43.54 -64.67 -19.02
CA GLN A 257 42.83 -65.87 -19.49
C GLN A 257 42.94 -66.09 -21.01
N LEU A 258 43.94 -65.48 -21.66
CA LEU A 258 44.20 -65.73 -23.08
C LEU A 258 44.64 -67.19 -23.29
N LYS A 259 44.05 -67.84 -24.30
CA LYS A 259 44.43 -69.20 -24.70
C LYS A 259 45.93 -69.27 -24.98
N GLU A 260 46.58 -70.26 -24.39
CA GLU A 260 48.01 -70.51 -24.52
C GLU A 260 48.36 -70.81 -25.98
N GLY A 261 49.41 -70.14 -26.51
CA GLY A 261 49.81 -70.23 -27.91
C GLY A 261 48.97 -69.39 -28.90
N SER A 262 47.98 -68.62 -28.43
CA SER A 262 47.27 -67.69 -29.31
C SER A 262 48.16 -66.51 -29.73
N LEU A 263 47.99 -66.05 -30.97
CA LEU A 263 48.61 -64.83 -31.51
C LEU A 263 48.36 -63.60 -30.61
N GLN A 264 47.21 -63.57 -29.94
CA GLN A 264 46.80 -62.51 -29.01
C GLN A 264 47.66 -62.50 -27.73
N LYS A 265 47.94 -63.68 -27.16
CA LYS A 265 48.84 -63.82 -26.00
C LYS A 265 50.27 -63.40 -26.36
N LEU A 266 50.78 -63.87 -27.49
CA LEU A 266 52.11 -63.49 -28.00
C LEU A 266 52.22 -61.98 -28.26
N PHE A 267 51.21 -61.37 -28.90
CA PHE A 267 51.17 -59.94 -29.13
C PHE A 267 51.18 -59.15 -27.81
N TRP A 268 50.39 -59.57 -26.82
CA TRP A 268 50.33 -58.89 -25.52
C TRP A 268 51.63 -59.03 -24.72
N GLU A 269 52.25 -60.21 -24.73
CA GLU A 269 53.56 -60.45 -24.13
C GLU A 269 54.64 -59.59 -24.80
N GLU A 270 54.65 -59.45 -26.13
CA GLU A 270 55.57 -58.55 -26.84
C GLU A 270 55.31 -57.07 -26.56
N GLN A 271 54.05 -56.64 -26.41
CA GLN A 271 53.73 -55.28 -25.97
C GLN A 271 54.19 -55.01 -24.54
N GLN A 272 53.98 -55.96 -23.61
CA GLN A 272 54.49 -55.85 -22.24
C GLN A 272 56.02 -55.80 -22.21
N LYS A 273 56.70 -56.62 -23.03
CA LYS A 273 58.17 -56.53 -23.21
C LYS A 273 58.58 -55.18 -23.77
N ALA A 274 57.92 -54.66 -24.80
CA ALA A 274 58.24 -53.37 -25.41
C ALA A 274 58.04 -52.19 -24.43
N LEU A 275 56.95 -52.22 -23.64
CA LEU A 275 56.66 -51.22 -22.61
C LEU A 275 57.64 -51.29 -21.44
N THR A 276 58.06 -52.48 -21.03
CA THR A 276 59.09 -52.65 -19.99
C THR A 276 60.52 -52.37 -20.50
N CYS A 277 60.80 -52.58 -21.79
CA CYS A 277 62.06 -52.20 -22.44
C CYS A 277 62.24 -50.68 -22.54
N LYS A 278 61.18 -49.87 -22.63
CA LYS A 278 61.32 -48.41 -22.52
C LYS A 278 61.76 -47.95 -21.11
N ALA A 279 61.46 -48.72 -20.06
CA ALA A 279 61.89 -48.43 -18.70
C ALA A 279 63.33 -48.91 -18.41
N LYS A 280 63.85 -49.87 -19.18
CA LYS A 280 65.24 -50.32 -19.16
C LYS A 280 65.90 -49.93 -20.48
N GLY A 281 66.30 -48.67 -20.58
CA GLY A 281 66.75 -47.98 -21.80
C GLY A 281 67.40 -48.86 -22.88
N MET A 282 66.94 -48.69 -24.11
CA MET A 282 67.68 -49.13 -25.29
C MET A 282 68.99 -48.36 -25.38
N ARG A 283 70.10 -49.09 -25.59
CA ARG A 283 71.24 -48.56 -26.34
C ARG A 283 70.88 -48.49 -27.81
#